data_AF-A0A537PDJ7-F1
#
_entry.id   AF-A0A537PDJ7-F1
#
_cell.length_a   1.000
_cell.length_b   1.000
_cell.length_c   1.000
_cell.angle_alpha   90.00
_cell.angle_beta   90.00
_cell.angle_gamma   90.00
#
_symmetry.space_group_name_H-M   'P 1'
#
loop_
_entity.id
_entity.type
_entity.pdbx_description
1 polymer ?
#
loop_
_entity_poly.entity_id
_entity_poly.type
_entity_poly.pdbx_seq_one_letter_code
_entity_poly.pdbx_strand_id
1 'polypeptide(L)'
;MITAAQLRAARALLGIDQRQLAELSGLSVPTIQRMEASEAVIRGNVDSLMKLIGALDAAGIEIIADGAASPTGGRGVRLKADFNPAKILDGDNREAGVGGRSVA
;
A
#
# COMPACT_ATOMS: atom_id res chain seq x y z
N MET A 1 -9.60 10.07 6.57
CA MET A 1 -9.88 8.62 6.77
C MET A 1 -9.94 7.92 5.41
N ILE A 2 -9.30 6.76 5.27
CA ILE A 2 -9.18 5.97 4.02
C ILE A 2 -10.31 4.92 3.90
N THR A 3 -10.75 4.63 2.67
CA THR A 3 -11.73 3.55 2.38
C THR A 3 -11.06 2.29 1.85
N ALA A 4 -11.74 1.14 1.96
CA ALA A 4 -11.29 -0.10 1.33
C ALA A 4 -11.16 0.02 -0.20
N ALA A 5 -12.05 0.78 -0.84
CA ALA A 5 -11.97 1.05 -2.27
C ALA A 5 -10.68 1.82 -2.64
N GLN A 6 -10.31 2.85 -1.87
CA GLN A 6 -9.05 3.57 -2.06
C GLN A 6 -7.84 2.67 -1.81
N LEU A 7 -7.89 1.77 -0.82
CA LEU A 7 -6.82 0.82 -0.57
C LEU A 7 -6.59 -0.14 -1.77
N ARG A 8 -7.68 -0.75 -2.27
CA ARG A 8 -7.60 -1.64 -3.44
C ARG A 8 -7.14 -0.90 -4.70
N ALA A 9 -7.60 0.33 -4.90
CA ALA A 9 -7.18 1.17 -6.02
C ALA A 9 -5.69 1.54 -5.93
N ALA A 10 -5.20 1.92 -4.75
CA ALA A 10 -3.79 2.22 -4.53
C ALA A 10 -2.91 1.02 -4.86
N ARG A 11 -3.32 -0.17 -4.41
CA ARG A 11 -2.62 -1.41 -4.69
C ARG A 11 -2.60 -1.74 -6.18
N ALA A 12 -3.73 -1.56 -6.87
CA ALA A 12 -3.81 -1.74 -8.31
C ALA A 12 -2.91 -0.77 -9.09
N LEU A 13 -2.83 0.50 -8.68
CA LEU A 13 -1.92 1.49 -9.28
C LEU A 13 -0.45 1.14 -9.10
N LEU A 14 -0.09 0.58 -7.94
CA LEU A 14 1.27 0.12 -7.65
C LEU A 14 1.61 -1.20 -8.34
N GLY A 15 0.62 -1.94 -8.85
CA GLY A 15 0.82 -3.25 -9.46
C GLY A 15 1.27 -4.33 -8.47
N ILE A 16 0.95 -4.18 -7.18
CA ILE A 16 1.38 -5.11 -6.12
C ILE A 16 0.23 -5.98 -5.58
N ASP A 17 0.57 -7.08 -4.93
CA ASP A 17 -0.39 -7.94 -4.24
C ASP A 17 -0.54 -7.58 -2.74
N GLN A 18 -1.39 -8.32 -2.03
CA GLN A 18 -1.64 -8.07 -0.60
C GLN A 18 -0.43 -8.39 0.28
N ARG A 19 0.44 -9.32 -0.13
CA ARG A 19 1.65 -9.71 0.61
C ARG A 19 2.68 -8.60 0.53
N GLN A 20 2.95 -8.11 -0.68
CA GLN A 20 3.86 -6.99 -0.91
C GLN A 20 3.39 -5.73 -0.16
N LEU A 21 2.09 -5.44 -0.15
CA LEU A 21 1.56 -4.32 0.63
C LEU A 21 1.73 -4.54 2.16
N ALA A 22 1.56 -5.77 2.64
CA ALA A 22 1.77 -6.11 4.04
C ALA A 22 3.24 -5.87 4.44
N GLU A 23 4.18 -6.30 3.61
CA GLU A 23 5.62 -6.08 3.78
C GLU A 23 5.97 -4.58 3.78
N LEU A 24 5.52 -3.83 2.78
CA LEU A 24 5.75 -2.37 2.69
C LEU A 24 5.22 -1.61 3.91
N SER A 25 4.09 -2.06 4.48
CA SER A 25 3.45 -1.43 5.63
C SER A 25 3.90 -1.98 6.99
N GLY A 26 4.69 -3.06 7.02
CA GLY A 26 5.00 -3.77 8.27
C GLY A 26 3.75 -4.30 9.00
N LEU A 27 2.67 -4.57 8.25
CA LEU A 27 1.44 -5.17 8.75
C LEU A 27 1.39 -6.65 8.34
N SER A 28 0.52 -7.43 8.99
CA SER A 28 0.30 -8.82 8.58
C SER A 28 -0.66 -8.92 7.39
N VAL A 29 -0.48 -9.91 6.52
CA VAL A 29 -1.39 -10.17 5.38
C VAL A 29 -2.86 -10.29 5.82
N PRO A 30 -3.22 -10.99 6.92
CA PRO A 30 -4.61 -11.02 7.40
C PRO A 30 -5.14 -9.63 7.80
N THR A 31 -4.27 -8.72 8.23
CA THR A 31 -4.66 -7.33 8.53
C THR A 31 -5.01 -6.58 7.26
N ILE A 32 -4.18 -6.68 6.22
CA ILE A 32 -4.46 -6.09 4.90
C ILE A 32 -5.76 -6.66 4.31
N GLN A 33 -5.95 -7.98 4.38
CA GLN A 33 -7.18 -8.64 3.93
C GLN A 33 -8.43 -8.11 4.64
N ARG A 34 -8.40 -7.98 5.97
CA ARG A 34 -9.53 -7.40 6.73
C ARG A 34 -9.79 -5.93 6.35
N MET A 35 -8.74 -5.15 6.12
CA MET A 35 -8.87 -3.77 5.68
C MET A 35 -9.51 -3.67 4.29
N GLU A 36 -9.07 -4.49 3.33
CA GLU A 36 -9.64 -4.52 1.98
C GLU A 36 -11.05 -5.10 1.90
N ALA A 37 -11.42 -5.97 2.84
CA ALA A 37 -12.76 -6.55 2.94
C ALA A 37 -13.80 -5.61 3.58
N SER A 38 -13.37 -4.45 4.12
CA SER A 38 -14.30 -3.49 4.72
C SER A 38 -15.24 -2.90 3.65
N GLU A 39 -16.51 -2.72 3.97
CA GLU A 39 -17.51 -2.18 3.02
C GLU A 39 -17.36 -0.67 2.77
N ALA A 40 -16.71 0.06 3.69
CA ALA A 40 -16.61 1.51 3.64
C ALA A 40 -15.23 2.02 4.14
N VAL A 41 -15.24 2.93 5.11
CA VAL A 41 -14.04 3.42 5.79
C VAL A 41 -13.39 2.27 6.56
N ILE A 42 -12.08 2.12 6.41
CA ILE A 42 -11.31 1.10 7.14
C ILE A 42 -11.32 1.47 8.62
N ARG A 43 -11.80 0.56 9.46
CA ARG A 43 -11.75 0.66 10.93
C ARG A 43 -10.56 -0.12 11.45
N GLY A 44 -9.72 0.52 12.26
CA GLY A 44 -8.53 -0.08 12.83
C GLY A 44 -7.89 0.84 13.86
N ASN A 45 -6.87 0.34 14.56
CA ASN A 45 -6.08 1.20 15.44
C ASN A 45 -5.30 2.24 14.61
N VAL A 46 -5.01 3.38 15.24
CA VAL A 46 -4.38 4.52 14.58
C VAL A 46 -2.98 4.16 14.07
N ASP A 47 -2.22 3.38 14.82
CA ASP A 47 -0.86 2.93 14.45
C ASP A 47 -0.85 2.17 13.11
N SER A 48 -1.75 1.20 12.93
CA SER A 48 -1.83 0.42 11.70
C SER A 48 -2.26 1.27 10.51
N LEU A 49 -3.17 2.23 10.73
CA LEU A 49 -3.59 3.17 9.69
C LEU A 49 -2.44 4.11 9.30
N MET A 50 -1.63 4.58 10.26
CA MET A 50 -0.46 5.42 9.99
C MET A 50 0.61 4.65 9.21
N LYS A 51 0.90 3.41 9.61
CA LYS A 51 1.82 2.53 8.88
C LYS A 51 1.38 2.29 7.44
N LEU A 52 0.09 1.99 7.24
CA LEU A 52 -0.46 1.79 5.91
C LEU A 52 -0.37 3.05 5.04
N ILE A 53 -0.80 4.20 5.56
CA ILE A 53 -0.77 5.46 4.81
C ILE A 53 0.67 5.87 4.49
N GLY A 54 1.59 5.74 5.46
CA GLY A 54 3.01 6.03 5.25
C GLY A 54 3.66 5.13 4.21
N ALA A 55 3.32 3.84 4.19
CA ALA A 55 3.83 2.91 3.18
C ALA A 55 3.32 3.25 1.78
N LEU A 56 2.03 3.57 1.62
CA LEU A 56 1.47 4.01 0.34
C LEU A 56 2.11 5.33 -0.11
N ASP A 57 2.30 6.28 0.81
CA ASP A 57 2.94 7.56 0.53
C ASP A 57 4.39 7.38 0.04
N ALA A 58 5.17 6.54 0.71
CA ALA A 58 6.54 6.21 0.34
C ALA A 58 6.64 5.42 -0.97
N ALA A 59 5.63 4.59 -1.27
CA ALA A 59 5.50 3.86 -2.53
C ALA A 59 5.09 4.76 -3.72
N GLY A 60 4.80 6.04 -3.47
CA GLY A 60 4.44 7.01 -4.51
C GLY A 60 2.94 7.13 -4.77
N ILE A 61 2.10 6.74 -3.81
CA ILE A 61 0.65 6.97 -3.85
C ILE A 61 0.29 8.20 -3.03
N GLU A 62 -0.62 9.00 -3.55
CA GLU A 62 -1.31 10.04 -2.80
C GLU A 62 -2.79 9.68 -2.65
N ILE A 63 -3.26 9.70 -1.40
CA ILE A 63 -4.67 9.46 -1.05
C ILE A 63 -5.41 10.80 -0.99
N ILE A 64 -6.39 10.97 -1.87
CA ILE A 64 -7.22 12.18 -1.93
C ILE A 64 -8.42 11.96 -1.00
N ALA A 65 -8.50 12.76 0.07
CA ALA A 65 -9.66 12.76 0.95
C ALA A 65 -10.84 13.52 0.32
N ASP A 66 -12.06 13.28 0.80
CA ASP A 66 -13.31 13.82 0.23
C ASP A 66 -13.32 15.36 0.06
N GLY A 67 -12.68 16.06 1.00
CA GLY A 67 -12.52 17.53 0.98
C GLY A 67 -11.10 18.01 0.65
N ALA A 68 -10.22 17.14 0.15
CA ALA A 68 -8.90 17.57 -0.28
C ALA A 68 -9.00 18.39 -1.58
N ALA A 69 -8.06 19.32 -1.78
CA ALA A 69 -8.00 20.14 -2.98
C ALA A 69 -7.85 19.25 -4.23
N SER A 70 -8.94 19.11 -4.96
CA SER A 70 -9.07 18.36 -6.20
C SER A 70 -9.99 19.17 -7.12
N PRO A 71 -9.77 19.23 -8.44
CA PRO A 71 -10.52 20.09 -9.36
C PRO A 71 -12.05 19.98 -9.22
N THR A 72 -12.55 18.79 -8.87
CA THR A 72 -13.99 18.49 -8.72
C THR A 72 -14.34 17.92 -7.33
N GLY A 73 -13.38 17.86 -6.41
CA GLY A 73 -13.54 17.24 -5.10
C GLY A 73 -13.62 15.70 -5.13
N GLY A 74 -14.02 15.11 -4.01
CA GLY A 74 -14.26 13.68 -3.86
C GLY A 74 -13.03 12.86 -3.50
N ARG A 75 -13.29 11.66 -2.96
CA ARG A 75 -12.25 10.70 -2.58
C ARG A 75 -11.59 10.09 -3.82
N GLY A 76 -10.28 9.93 -3.76
CA GLY A 76 -9.52 9.35 -4.86
C GLY A 76 -8.16 8.82 -4.44
N VAL A 77 -7.44 8.33 -5.44
CA VAL A 77 -6.06 7.85 -5.33
C VAL A 77 -5.34 8.24 -6.61
N ARG A 78 -4.11 8.73 -6.50
CA ARG A 78 -3.26 9.01 -7.67
C ARG A 78 -1.82 8.58 -7.42
N LEU A 79 -1.09 8.36 -8.51
CA LEU A 79 0.37 8.31 -8.46
C LEU A 79 0.91 9.72 -8.24
N LYS A 80 1.96 9.83 -7.42
CA LYS A 80 2.73 11.07 -7.27
C LYS A 80 3.53 11.33 -8.55
N ALA A 81 3.84 12.60 -8.80
CA ALA A 81 4.57 13.02 -10.00
C ALA A 81 5.98 12.41 -10.11
N ASP A 82 6.59 12.04 -8.99
CA ASP A 82 7.90 11.42 -8.88
C ASP A 82 7.84 9.88 -8.72
N PHE A 83 6.67 9.27 -8.97
CA PHE A 83 6.51 7.82 -8.91
C PHE A 83 7.51 7.13 -9.85
N ASN A 84 8.27 6.18 -9.29
CA ASN A 84 9.20 5.34 -10.02
C ASN A 84 8.85 3.85 -9.78
N PRO A 85 8.35 3.12 -10.78
CA PRO A 85 7.96 1.72 -10.62
C PRO A 85 9.14 0.81 -10.24
N ALA A 86 10.38 1.15 -10.61
CA ALA A 86 11.55 0.34 -10.28
C ALA A 86 11.76 0.18 -8.76
N LYS A 87 11.44 1.22 -7.97
CA LYS A 87 11.58 1.18 -6.50
C LYS A 87 10.70 0.12 -5.83
N ILE A 88 9.60 -0.26 -6.47
CA ILE A 88 8.68 -1.28 -5.97
C ILE A 88 9.18 -2.68 -6.35
N LEU A 89 9.65 -2.84 -7.59
CA LEU A 89 10.07 -4.13 -8.16
C LEU A 89 11.43 -4.61 -7.61
N ASP A 90 12.33 -3.69 -7.22
CA ASP A 90 13.64 -4.03 -6.65
C ASP A 90 13.56 -4.70 -5.27
N GLY A 91 12.40 -4.67 -4.61
CA GLY A 91 12.15 -5.42 -3.37
C GLY A 91 12.15 -6.93 -3.58
N ASP A 92 11.62 -7.38 -4.72
CA ASP A 92 11.44 -8.81 -5.07
C ASP A 92 12.78 -9.51 -5.32
N ASN A 93 13.77 -8.77 -5.82
CA ASN A 93 15.11 -9.30 -6.13
C ASN A 93 15.98 -9.55 -4.89
N ARG A 94 15.57 -9.14 -3.69
CA ARG A 94 16.37 -9.34 -2.46
C ARG A 94 16.18 -10.73 -1.83
N GLU A 95 15.11 -11.45 -2.14
CA GLU A 95 14.87 -12.81 -1.59
C GLU A 95 15.45 -13.94 -2.46
N ALA A 96 15.72 -13.70 -3.75
CA ALA A 96 16.26 -14.73 -4.65
C ALA A 96 17.76 -15.07 -4.41
N GLY A 97 18.43 -14.41 -3.46
CA GLY A 97 19.89 -14.47 -3.29
C GLY A 97 20.44 -15.22 -2.06
N VAL A 98 19.62 -15.68 -1.12
CA VAL A 98 20.11 -16.29 0.14
C VAL A 98 19.45 -17.64 0.38
N GLY A 99 19.80 -18.64 -0.42
CA GLY A 99 19.27 -20.00 -0.31
C GLY A 99 20.22 -21.11 -0.73
N GLY A 100 21.53 -20.87 -0.76
CA GLY A 100 22.50 -21.88 -1.20
C GLY A 100 23.81 -21.81 -0.44
N ARG A 101 24.17 -22.95 0.17
CA ARG A 101 25.38 -23.30 0.94
C ARG A 101 25.17 -23.11 2.46
N SER A 102 25.21 -24.14 3.30
CA SER A 102 26.10 -25.29 3.29
C SER A 102 25.47 -26.49 3.98
N VAL A 103 25.40 -27.61 3.26
CA VAL A 103 25.44 -28.97 3.83
C VAL A 103 26.89 -29.44 3.70
N ALA A 104 27.57 -29.57 4.83
CA ALA A 104 28.71 -30.44 5.09
C ALA A 104 29.12 -30.23 6.57
#